data_AF-A0AAW0WAC2-F1
#
_entry.id   AF-A0AAW0WAC2-F1
#
_cell.length_a   1.000
_cell.length_b   1.000
_cell.length_c   1.000
_cell.angle_alpha   90.00
_cell.angle_beta   90.00
_cell.angle_gamma   90.00
#
_symmetry.space_group_name_H-M   'P 1'
#
loop_
_entity.id
_entity.type
_entity.pdbx_description
1 polymer ?
#
loop_
_entity_poly.entity_id
_entity_poly.type
_entity_poly.pdbx_seq_one_letter_code
_entity_poly.pdbx_strand_id
1 'polypeptide(L)'
;RAAPGMECTFTKSNTGQCKRPYDWSDLSSHGEELTVSEQDLNFFFAPVKRTDTFGDLEKFDMWGPSKKQKTDDSKDDLPNTSHSSSSDEFVVPASEDCSSTVTATDTVISDQKTSQDDNKADSDLPIPQFEDSVKDFNVGDSPEDIRYNVEQKFLLEMPDDFFDFWDFCSQINKEKPEEALAKAGLTLVGPYDVLTGKLKSLKSRKISSYVCHWRYFYDPPEFMTVIAGDENEYHIGYYRDDPFSLPGFVASMSSIKPGNIKPLGENIFAGVCSYLTQRMKEENPFKKVPLQRLYKEIELFAKKKNYSLEAVTQGMKKRNKQVVAKTFHGAGIVVPLHGDVGYREIPETPANLRKMFQKVVNAKTDDERRKHFDDIQELITNVQFAYDEGDFGMGLELGLNLFTFGSELFHKPIYHVLGVGYDLLGREPYIDILQAHLKNRRRGSNVSILEVI
;
A
#
# COMPACT_ATOMS: atom_id res chain seq x y z
N ARG A 1 -49.66 38.98 26.90
CA ARG A 1 -49.91 39.91 25.77
C ARG A 1 -48.76 39.74 24.80
N ALA A 2 -48.83 38.73 23.95
CA ALA A 2 -49.41 38.73 22.60
C ALA A 2 -48.44 39.33 21.56
N ALA A 3 -47.89 38.43 20.72
CA ALA A 3 -47.22 38.71 19.44
C ALA A 3 -48.26 39.16 18.38
N PRO A 4 -47.85 39.59 17.17
CA PRO A 4 -47.41 38.70 16.07
C PRO A 4 -46.18 39.27 15.31
N GLY A 5 -45.38 38.58 14.50
CA GLY A 5 -45.60 37.45 13.59
C GLY A 5 -45.43 37.95 12.14
N MET A 6 -44.30 37.62 11.48
CA MET A 6 -44.20 37.49 10.01
C MET A 6 -42.92 36.75 9.62
N GLU A 7 -43.11 35.59 8.99
CA GLU A 7 -42.11 34.81 8.26
C GLU A 7 -41.82 35.44 6.90
N CYS A 8 -40.60 35.27 6.39
CA CYS A 8 -40.38 35.07 4.96
C CYS A 8 -39.12 34.23 4.74
N THR A 9 -39.32 33.14 4.02
CA THR A 9 -38.33 32.15 3.57
C THR A 9 -37.43 32.73 2.47
N PHE A 10 -36.13 32.40 2.53
CA PHE A 10 -35.27 32.38 1.34
C PHE A 10 -34.33 31.18 1.41
N THR A 11 -34.55 30.26 0.49
CA THR A 11 -33.60 29.23 0.07
C THR A 11 -32.49 29.89 -0.74
N LYS A 12 -31.23 29.56 -0.46
CA LYS A 12 -30.19 29.41 -1.49
C LYS A 12 -28.98 28.68 -0.95
N SER A 13 -28.65 27.61 -1.68
CA SER A 13 -27.39 26.90 -1.74
C SER A 13 -26.17 27.80 -1.64
N ASN A 14 -25.18 27.40 -0.84
CA ASN A 14 -23.80 27.83 -1.05
C ASN A 14 -22.86 26.63 -0.95
N THR A 15 -22.36 26.26 -2.12
CA THR A 15 -21.18 25.43 -2.35
C THR A 15 -19.98 26.09 -1.67
N GLY A 16 -19.54 25.54 -0.55
CA GLY A 16 -18.28 25.92 0.09
C GLY A 16 -17.12 25.28 -0.67
N GLN A 17 -16.53 26.00 -1.62
CA GLN A 17 -15.20 25.71 -2.12
C GLN A 17 -14.18 26.08 -1.03
N CYS A 18 -13.50 25.07 -0.48
CA CYS A 18 -12.29 25.28 0.30
C CYS A 18 -11.20 25.92 -0.59
N LYS A 19 -10.78 27.13 -0.22
CA LYS A 19 -9.61 27.79 -0.81
C LYS A 19 -8.33 27.11 -0.33
N ARG A 20 -7.44 26.78 -1.27
CA ARG A 20 -6.06 26.34 -1.02
C ARG A 20 -5.22 27.52 -0.51
N PRO A 21 -4.25 27.33 0.41
CA PRO A 21 -3.30 28.37 0.74
C PRO A 21 -1.91 28.00 0.19
N TYR A 22 -1.60 28.42 -1.04
CA TYR A 22 -0.22 28.63 -1.51
C TYR A 22 -0.26 29.68 -2.62
N ASP A 23 -0.22 30.95 -2.23
CA ASP A 23 0.08 32.08 -3.13
C ASP A 23 1.48 32.56 -2.77
N TRP A 24 2.44 32.30 -3.66
CA TRP A 24 3.81 32.80 -3.57
C TRP A 24 3.95 33.96 -4.54
N SER A 25 3.44 35.12 -4.15
CA SER A 25 3.69 36.37 -4.85
C SER A 25 3.73 37.53 -3.86
N ASP A 26 4.86 37.68 -3.17
CA ASP A 26 5.34 38.97 -2.68
C ASP A 26 6.71 38.83 -2.01
N LEU A 27 7.76 39.26 -2.71
CA LEU A 27 8.98 39.84 -2.14
C LEU A 27 9.77 40.46 -3.29
N SER A 28 9.62 41.78 -3.44
CA SER A 28 10.47 42.61 -4.29
C SER A 28 11.54 43.32 -3.46
N SER A 29 12.61 43.71 -4.14
CA SER A 29 13.71 44.60 -3.73
C SER A 29 14.87 43.95 -2.98
N HIS A 30 15.98 43.73 -3.70
CA HIS A 30 17.16 44.61 -3.69
C HIS A 30 18.03 44.22 -4.89
N GLY A 31 18.39 45.22 -5.71
CA GLY A 31 19.20 45.03 -6.90
C GLY A 31 20.69 45.11 -6.58
N GLU A 32 21.49 44.43 -7.40
CA GLU A 32 22.83 44.87 -7.79
C GLU A 32 23.19 44.20 -9.14
N GLU A 33 23.45 45.04 -10.14
CA GLU A 33 23.96 44.68 -11.47
C GLU A 33 25.46 44.35 -11.39
N LEU A 34 25.86 43.21 -11.95
CA LEU A 34 27.23 43.01 -12.45
C LEU A 34 27.15 42.19 -13.75
N THR A 35 27.62 42.80 -14.85
CA THR A 35 27.74 42.23 -16.19
C THR A 35 29.19 41.83 -16.45
N VAL A 36 29.48 40.58 -16.85
CA VAL A 36 30.66 40.22 -17.69
C VAL A 36 30.41 38.90 -18.47
N SER A 37 30.44 39.04 -19.81
CA SER A 37 30.79 38.16 -20.95
C SER A 37 30.28 36.73 -21.15
N GLU A 38 29.61 36.53 -22.30
CA GLU A 38 29.43 35.28 -23.06
C GLU A 38 30.76 34.71 -23.60
N GLN A 39 30.91 33.37 -23.58
CA GLN A 39 31.38 32.55 -24.71
C GLN A 39 31.21 31.04 -24.45
N ASP A 40 30.63 30.36 -25.46
CA ASP A 40 30.68 28.94 -25.85
C ASP A 40 29.79 27.84 -25.21
N LEU A 41 28.56 27.75 -25.77
CA LEU A 41 27.94 26.61 -26.50
C LEU A 41 27.85 25.19 -25.89
N ASN A 42 26.62 24.86 -25.45
CA ASN A 42 25.74 23.72 -25.80
C ASN A 42 26.32 22.31 -26.05
N PHE A 43 25.71 21.29 -25.42
CA PHE A 43 24.70 20.43 -26.09
C PHE A 43 23.98 19.46 -25.12
N PHE A 44 22.65 19.37 -25.27
CA PHE A 44 21.66 18.44 -24.68
C PHE A 44 21.40 18.48 -23.17
N PHE A 45 20.44 19.32 -22.75
CA PHE A 45 19.16 18.94 -22.12
C PHE A 45 18.41 20.23 -21.76
N ALA A 46 17.32 20.54 -22.48
CA ALA A 46 16.46 21.67 -22.16
C ALA A 46 15.37 21.23 -21.15
N PRO A 47 15.14 21.97 -20.05
CA PRO A 47 14.06 21.68 -19.13
C PRO A 47 12.72 22.15 -19.71
N VAL A 48 11.72 21.26 -19.74
CA VAL A 48 10.36 21.61 -20.13
C VAL A 48 9.77 22.54 -19.07
N LYS A 49 9.57 23.81 -19.45
CA LYS A 49 8.78 24.77 -18.69
C LYS A 49 7.29 24.43 -18.85
N ARG A 50 6.58 24.42 -17.71
CA ARG A 50 5.11 24.44 -17.62
C ARG A 50 4.54 25.56 -18.50
N THR A 51 3.56 25.23 -19.32
CA THR A 51 2.67 26.20 -19.94
C THR A 51 1.26 25.96 -19.43
N ASP A 52 0.74 26.92 -18.66
CA ASP A 52 -0.68 27.08 -18.39
C ASP A 52 -1.38 27.54 -19.67
N THR A 53 -2.26 26.71 -20.23
CA THR A 53 -3.36 27.16 -21.09
C THR A 53 -4.56 26.25 -20.89
N PHE A 54 -5.49 26.70 -20.05
CA PHE A 54 -6.90 26.34 -20.13
C PHE A 54 -7.49 27.00 -21.38
N GLY A 55 -8.13 26.22 -22.24
CA GLY A 55 -8.86 26.70 -23.41
C GLY A 55 -10.07 25.80 -23.64
N ASP A 56 -11.25 26.41 -23.59
CA ASP A 56 -12.58 25.82 -23.71
C ASP A 56 -12.79 24.99 -24.98
N LEU A 57 -13.42 23.82 -24.84
CA LEU A 57 -14.09 23.14 -25.96
C LEU A 57 -15.46 22.62 -25.49
N GLU A 58 -16.44 23.50 -25.62
CA GLU A 58 -17.86 23.12 -25.72
C GLU A 58 -18.14 22.41 -27.06
N LYS A 59 -19.02 21.40 -26.98
CA LYS A 59 -19.98 20.93 -28.00
C LYS A 59 -19.42 20.46 -29.36
N PHE A 60 -19.48 19.15 -29.55
CA PHE A 60 -19.77 18.56 -30.87
C PHE A 60 -20.72 17.37 -30.72
N ASP A 61 -22.02 17.64 -30.90
CA ASP A 61 -23.06 16.64 -31.14
C ASP A 61 -23.13 16.36 -32.64
N MET A 62 -22.98 15.09 -33.07
CA MET A 62 -23.72 14.50 -34.20
C MET A 62 -23.24 13.05 -34.49
N TRP A 63 -24.01 12.05 -34.03
CA TRP A 63 -24.75 11.15 -34.94
C TRP A 63 -25.77 10.30 -34.16
N GLY A 64 -27.03 10.35 -34.60
CA GLY A 64 -28.15 9.58 -34.07
C GLY A 64 -28.24 8.10 -34.54
N PRO A 65 -29.32 7.39 -34.17
CA PRO A 65 -29.26 6.00 -33.72
C PRO A 65 -29.63 4.95 -34.78
N SER A 66 -29.09 3.73 -34.63
CA SER A 66 -29.57 2.53 -35.34
C SER A 66 -30.02 1.42 -34.40
N LYS A 67 -31.35 1.30 -34.36
CA LYS A 67 -32.28 0.16 -34.15
C LYS A 67 -31.80 -1.13 -33.46
N LYS A 68 -32.58 -1.45 -32.41
CA LYS A 68 -32.82 -2.77 -31.80
C LYS A 68 -33.13 -3.86 -32.83
N GLN A 69 -32.66 -5.07 -32.55
CA GLN A 69 -33.36 -6.29 -32.92
C GLN A 69 -33.48 -7.21 -31.69
N LYS A 70 -34.69 -7.73 -31.51
CA LYS A 70 -35.20 -8.45 -30.34
C LYS A 70 -35.51 -9.87 -30.81
N THR A 71 -35.07 -10.88 -30.07
CA THR A 71 -35.66 -12.23 -30.11
C THR A 71 -35.71 -12.77 -28.68
N ASP A 72 -36.93 -12.91 -28.17
CA ASP A 72 -37.30 -13.66 -26.96
C ASP A 72 -37.31 -15.17 -27.32
N ASP A 73 -36.84 -16.06 -26.44
CA ASP A 73 -37.70 -17.04 -25.75
C ASP A 73 -36.95 -18.05 -24.85
N SER A 74 -37.28 -17.97 -23.55
CA SER A 74 -37.78 -19.06 -22.67
C SER A 74 -36.93 -20.27 -22.21
N LYS A 75 -36.66 -20.24 -20.89
CA LYS A 75 -36.90 -21.26 -19.82
C LYS A 75 -35.89 -22.38 -19.49
N ASP A 76 -35.52 -22.33 -18.21
CA ASP A 76 -35.38 -23.38 -17.17
C ASP A 76 -34.52 -24.62 -17.47
N ASP A 77 -33.40 -24.77 -16.73
CA ASP A 77 -33.13 -25.92 -15.84
C ASP A 77 -31.75 -25.82 -15.15
N LEU A 78 -31.75 -25.88 -13.81
CA LEU A 78 -30.69 -26.41 -12.95
C LEU A 78 -31.14 -27.85 -12.59
N PRO A 79 -30.26 -28.86 -12.32
CA PRO A 79 -29.09 -28.67 -11.45
C PRO A 79 -27.84 -29.55 -11.73
N ASN A 80 -26.82 -29.25 -10.92
CA ASN A 80 -25.86 -30.18 -10.29
C ASN A 80 -24.45 -30.45 -10.89
N THR A 81 -23.48 -30.16 -10.01
CA THR A 81 -22.36 -30.99 -9.54
C THR A 81 -20.93 -30.81 -10.08
N SER A 82 -20.08 -30.50 -9.09
CA SER A 82 -18.70 -30.95 -8.88
C SER A 82 -17.65 -30.62 -9.93
N HIS A 83 -16.80 -29.64 -9.61
CA HIS A 83 -15.37 -29.84 -9.75
C HIS A 83 -14.62 -29.24 -8.55
N SER A 84 -14.08 -30.15 -7.74
CA SER A 84 -13.03 -29.91 -6.78
C SER A 84 -11.76 -29.47 -7.52
N SER A 85 -11.23 -28.28 -7.21
CA SER A 85 -9.83 -27.97 -7.46
C SER A 85 -9.10 -27.99 -6.12
N SER A 86 -8.21 -28.96 -5.99
CA SER A 86 -7.26 -29.11 -4.91
C SER A 86 -6.38 -27.86 -4.82
N SER A 87 -6.46 -27.17 -3.70
CA SER A 87 -5.47 -26.18 -3.30
C SER A 87 -4.24 -26.93 -2.78
N ASP A 88 -3.20 -27.04 -3.60
CA ASP A 88 -1.88 -27.43 -3.11
C ASP A 88 -1.36 -26.32 -2.18
N GLU A 89 -1.23 -26.66 -0.90
CA GLU A 89 -0.55 -25.84 0.09
C GLU A 89 0.95 -25.80 -0.25
N PHE A 90 1.42 -24.65 -0.73
CA PHE A 90 2.85 -24.38 -0.88
C PHE A 90 3.37 -23.64 0.35
N VAL A 91 4.20 -24.32 1.14
CA VAL A 91 4.90 -23.77 2.29
C VAL A 91 6.16 -23.05 1.79
N VAL A 92 6.29 -21.76 2.11
CA VAL A 92 7.51 -20.98 1.89
C VAL A 92 8.55 -21.42 2.93
N PRO A 93 9.78 -21.83 2.55
CA PRO A 93 10.78 -22.25 3.52
C PRO A 93 11.35 -21.04 4.27
N ALA A 94 11.46 -21.18 5.59
CA ALA A 94 12.24 -20.29 6.43
C ALA A 94 13.73 -20.42 6.09
N SER A 95 14.42 -19.30 5.84
CA SER A 95 15.86 -19.26 5.69
C SER A 95 16.52 -19.36 7.06
N GLU A 96 17.33 -20.39 7.28
CA GLU A 96 18.16 -20.56 8.48
C GLU A 96 19.28 -19.52 8.52
N ASP A 97 19.45 -18.90 9.69
CA ASP A 97 20.57 -18.05 10.07
C ASP A 97 21.89 -18.84 10.02
N CYS A 98 22.89 -18.31 9.29
CA CYS A 98 24.27 -18.75 9.42
C CYS A 98 25.08 -17.63 10.10
N SER A 99 25.20 -17.74 11.42
CA SER A 99 26.24 -17.10 12.22
C SER A 99 27.33 -18.13 12.53
N SER A 100 28.56 -17.89 12.10
CA SER A 100 29.76 -18.15 12.91
C SER A 100 31.06 -17.69 12.24
N THR A 101 31.65 -16.67 12.88
CA THR A 101 33.06 -16.56 13.30
C THR A 101 34.21 -16.85 12.34
N VAL A 102 34.87 -15.74 12.00
CA VAL A 102 36.29 -15.50 11.73
C VAL A 102 37.28 -16.56 12.27
N THR A 103 38.13 -17.07 11.38
CA THR A 103 39.55 -17.38 11.69
C THR A 103 40.43 -16.96 10.52
N ALA A 104 41.45 -16.16 10.84
CA ALA A 104 42.47 -15.69 9.92
C ALA A 104 43.45 -16.81 9.58
N THR A 105 43.82 -16.92 8.29
CA THR A 105 45.15 -17.43 7.89
C THR A 105 45.63 -16.70 6.65
N ASP A 106 46.80 -16.08 6.78
CA ASP A 106 47.58 -15.48 5.71
C ASP A 106 48.03 -16.54 4.71
N THR A 107 47.87 -16.28 3.41
CA THR A 107 48.80 -16.77 2.38
C THR A 107 48.85 -15.78 1.23
N VAL A 108 49.99 -15.12 1.11
CA VAL A 108 50.45 -14.35 -0.05
C VAL A 108 50.91 -15.35 -1.12
N ILE A 109 50.59 -15.12 -2.41
CA ILE A 109 51.53 -15.21 -3.56
C ILE A 109 50.82 -14.91 -4.91
N SER A 110 51.35 -13.86 -5.54
CA SER A 110 51.63 -13.54 -6.97
C SER A 110 50.57 -13.48 -8.07
N ASP A 111 50.53 -12.29 -8.67
CA ASP A 111 50.24 -11.91 -10.07
C ASP A 111 50.51 -12.96 -11.16
N GLN A 112 49.59 -13.09 -12.12
CA GLN A 112 49.91 -13.11 -13.57
C GLN A 112 48.77 -12.52 -14.42
N LYS A 113 49.15 -11.59 -15.30
CA LYS A 113 48.38 -11.01 -16.42
C LYS A 113 48.36 -11.97 -17.62
N THR A 114 47.20 -12.08 -18.29
CA THR A 114 47.03 -12.31 -19.75
C THR A 114 45.55 -12.00 -20.07
N SER A 115 45.22 -10.86 -20.67
CA SER A 115 45.15 -10.54 -22.11
C SER A 115 43.75 -10.73 -22.70
N GLN A 116 43.23 -9.59 -23.20
CA GLN A 116 42.04 -9.27 -24.01
C GLN A 116 41.43 -10.39 -24.86
N ASP A 117 40.10 -10.45 -24.87
CA ASP A 117 39.36 -10.59 -26.12
C ASP A 117 38.04 -9.80 -26.05
N ASP A 118 37.83 -8.96 -27.05
CA ASP A 118 36.71 -8.05 -27.23
C ASP A 118 35.51 -8.80 -27.84
N ASN A 119 34.31 -8.66 -27.28
CA ASN A 119 33.08 -8.55 -28.07
C ASN A 119 31.94 -7.96 -27.25
N LYS A 120 31.54 -6.76 -27.69
CA LYS A 120 30.60 -5.85 -27.08
C LYS A 120 29.23 -6.00 -27.76
N ALA A 121 28.20 -6.23 -26.96
CA ALA A 121 26.83 -5.84 -27.28
C ALA A 121 26.22 -5.32 -25.98
N ASP A 122 26.59 -4.08 -25.62
CA ASP A 122 25.94 -3.31 -24.54
C ASP A 122 24.53 -2.98 -25.01
N SER A 123 23.56 -3.75 -24.55
CA SER A 123 22.19 -3.27 -24.36
C SER A 123 22.03 -2.86 -22.89
N ASP A 124 22.93 -2.01 -22.40
CA ASP A 124 22.78 -1.35 -21.11
C ASP A 124 21.77 -0.21 -21.29
N LEU A 125 20.47 -0.56 -21.27
CA LEU A 125 19.46 0.40 -20.89
C LEU A 125 19.78 0.88 -19.48
N PRO A 126 19.81 2.19 -19.19
CA PRO A 126 20.15 2.67 -17.86
C PRO A 126 19.10 2.18 -16.88
N ILE A 127 19.44 1.17 -16.09
CA ILE A 127 18.73 0.87 -14.85
C ILE A 127 18.83 2.16 -14.03
N PRO A 128 17.72 2.81 -13.63
CA PRO A 128 17.79 3.95 -12.74
C PRO A 128 18.61 3.53 -11.53
N GLN A 129 19.78 4.15 -11.37
CA GLN A 129 20.58 3.91 -10.19
C GLN A 129 19.69 4.25 -9.00
N PHE A 130 19.74 3.42 -7.97
CA PHE A 130 19.15 3.76 -6.68
C PHE A 130 19.90 4.99 -6.17
N GLU A 131 19.50 6.18 -6.63
CA GLU A 131 20.02 7.43 -6.10
C GLU A 131 19.55 7.45 -4.65
N ASP A 132 20.51 7.28 -3.74
CA ASP A 132 20.30 7.34 -2.30
C ASP A 132 19.69 8.69 -1.85
N SER A 133 19.65 9.69 -2.73
CA SER A 133 19.09 11.01 -2.52
C SER A 133 17.57 11.07 -2.71
N VAL A 134 16.82 10.35 -1.87
CA VAL A 134 15.43 10.74 -1.60
C VAL A 134 15.35 11.40 -0.23
N LYS A 135 14.57 12.49 -0.20
CA LYS A 135 14.41 13.39 0.93
C LYS A 135 13.62 12.70 2.05
N ASP A 136 14.32 11.94 2.90
CA ASP A 136 13.80 11.58 4.21
C ASP A 136 13.66 12.87 5.03
N PHE A 137 12.43 13.39 5.12
CA PHE A 137 12.16 14.68 5.74
C PHE A 137 11.73 14.51 7.20
N ASN A 138 11.96 15.56 7.98
CA ASN A 138 11.44 15.62 9.33
C ASN A 138 9.98 16.04 9.29
N VAL A 139 9.15 15.27 9.99
CA VAL A 139 7.78 15.64 10.32
C VAL A 139 7.83 16.80 11.32
N GLY A 140 7.04 17.84 11.05
CA GLY A 140 6.89 19.00 11.94
C GLY A 140 6.37 18.66 13.35
N ASP A 141 6.16 19.69 14.16
CA ASP A 141 5.56 19.51 15.49
C ASP A 141 4.17 18.89 15.40
N SER A 142 3.81 18.12 16.43
CA SER A 142 2.54 17.39 16.46
C SER A 142 1.36 18.36 16.55
N PRO A 143 0.49 18.43 15.54
CA PRO A 143 -0.68 19.30 15.53
C PRO A 143 -1.65 18.98 16.66
N GLU A 144 -2.44 19.98 17.07
CA GLU A 144 -3.52 19.80 18.03
C GLU A 144 -4.68 18.98 17.45
N ASP A 145 -4.99 19.18 16.17
CA ASP A 145 -5.97 18.35 15.46
C ASP A 145 -5.40 16.92 15.29
N ILE A 146 -6.03 15.97 15.98
CA ILE A 146 -5.59 14.58 16.00
C ILE A 146 -5.66 13.92 14.62
N ARG A 147 -6.61 14.32 13.76
CA ARG A 147 -6.75 13.73 12.42
C ARG A 147 -5.56 14.12 11.57
N TYR A 148 -5.28 15.42 11.51
CA TYR A 148 -4.13 15.95 10.80
C TYR A 148 -2.81 15.43 11.39
N ASN A 149 -2.73 15.27 12.71
CA ASN A 149 -1.55 14.73 13.38
C ASN A 149 -1.23 13.28 12.95
N VAL A 150 -2.26 12.43 12.81
CA VAL A 150 -2.10 11.08 12.26
C VAL A 150 -1.72 11.13 10.79
N GLU A 151 -2.44 11.90 9.97
CA GLU A 151 -2.19 12.03 8.54
C GLU A 151 -0.77 12.52 8.24
N GLN A 152 -0.28 13.52 8.96
CA GLN A 152 1.08 14.06 8.78
C GLN A 152 2.18 13.04 9.08
N LYS A 153 1.95 12.10 10.00
CA LYS A 153 2.93 11.05 10.38
C LYS A 153 2.87 9.84 9.46
N PHE A 154 1.68 9.46 9.00
CA PHE A 154 1.47 8.23 8.23
C PHE A 154 1.18 8.47 6.75
N LEU A 155 1.11 9.73 6.32
CA LEU A 155 0.80 10.20 4.96
C LEU A 155 -0.61 9.86 4.48
N LEU A 156 -1.47 9.35 5.35
CA LEU A 156 -2.77 8.78 5.00
C LEU A 156 -3.84 9.25 5.99
N GLU A 157 -4.95 9.77 5.47
CA GLU A 157 -6.12 10.14 6.26
C GLU A 157 -6.77 8.90 6.90
N MET A 158 -7.20 8.95 8.17
CA MET A 158 -7.93 7.85 8.80
C MET A 158 -9.45 7.99 8.67
N PRO A 159 -10.19 6.90 8.43
CA PRO A 159 -11.65 6.94 8.36
C PRO A 159 -12.28 7.16 9.74
N ASP A 160 -13.57 7.53 9.78
CA ASP A 160 -14.27 7.83 11.04
C ASP A 160 -14.35 6.64 12.00
N ASP A 161 -14.45 5.41 11.47
CA ASP A 161 -14.53 4.20 12.28
C ASP A 161 -13.26 3.96 13.09
N PHE A 162 -12.09 4.46 12.65
CA PHE A 162 -10.85 4.41 13.42
C PHE A 162 -10.97 5.23 14.72
N PHE A 163 -11.44 6.49 14.63
CA PHE A 163 -11.58 7.36 15.80
C PHE A 163 -12.72 6.89 16.72
N ASP A 164 -13.84 6.45 16.13
CA ASP A 164 -14.95 5.88 16.89
C ASP A 164 -14.55 4.59 17.61
N PHE A 165 -13.66 3.79 17.04
CA PHE A 165 -13.14 2.58 17.68
C PHE A 165 -12.21 2.90 18.84
N TRP A 166 -11.40 3.97 18.74
CA TRP A 166 -10.66 4.49 19.90
C TRP A 166 -11.59 4.95 21.03
N ASP A 167 -12.68 5.66 20.72
CA ASP A 167 -13.68 6.07 21.71
C ASP A 167 -14.33 4.87 22.39
N PHE A 168 -14.62 3.81 21.63
CA PHE A 168 -15.12 2.55 22.15
C PHE A 168 -14.10 1.88 23.10
N CYS A 169 -12.85 1.73 22.67
CA CYS A 169 -11.79 1.14 23.48
C CYS A 169 -11.54 1.94 24.77
N SER A 170 -11.65 3.27 24.70
CA SER A 170 -11.54 4.17 25.86
C SER A 170 -12.68 3.99 26.88
N GLN A 171 -13.85 3.48 26.45
CA GLN A 171 -14.95 3.13 27.37
C GLN A 171 -14.70 1.80 28.09
N ILE A 172 -14.01 0.86 27.44
CA ILE A 172 -13.64 -0.43 28.03
C ILE A 172 -12.49 -0.28 29.02
N ASN A 173 -11.42 0.43 28.61
CA ASN A 173 -10.25 0.65 29.43
C ASN A 173 -9.81 2.12 29.34
N LYS A 174 -10.17 2.91 30.37
CA LYS A 174 -9.88 4.35 30.41
C LYS A 174 -8.39 4.67 30.59
N GLU A 175 -7.66 3.81 31.30
CA GLU A 175 -6.25 4.06 31.62
C GLU A 175 -5.34 3.66 30.45
N LYS A 176 -5.68 2.56 29.78
CA LYS A 176 -4.94 2.04 28.62
C LYS A 176 -5.91 1.59 27.52
N PRO A 177 -6.50 2.53 26.76
CA PRO A 177 -7.44 2.19 25.70
C PRO A 177 -6.84 1.23 24.66
N GLU A 178 -5.53 1.29 24.44
CA GLU A 178 -4.85 0.42 23.48
C GLU A 178 -4.83 -1.07 23.89
N GLU A 179 -4.92 -1.36 25.18
CA GLU A 179 -4.98 -2.72 25.75
C GLU A 179 -6.44 -3.20 25.94
N ALA A 180 -7.45 -2.44 25.46
CA ALA A 180 -8.87 -2.77 25.66
C ALA A 180 -9.26 -4.16 25.11
N LEU A 181 -8.55 -4.63 24.07
CA LEU A 181 -8.79 -5.92 23.42
C LEU A 181 -7.84 -7.03 23.89
N ALA A 182 -7.01 -6.81 24.90
CA ALA A 182 -5.95 -7.75 25.32
C ALA A 182 -6.49 -9.15 25.67
N LYS A 183 -7.73 -9.26 26.17
CA LYS A 183 -8.40 -10.55 26.43
C LYS A 183 -8.62 -11.40 25.17
N ALA A 184 -8.64 -10.77 24.01
CA ALA A 184 -8.71 -11.41 22.71
C ALA A 184 -7.33 -11.58 22.05
N GLY A 185 -6.25 -11.27 22.76
CA GLY A 185 -4.87 -11.29 22.26
C GLY A 185 -4.63 -10.28 21.16
N LEU A 186 -5.22 -9.07 21.30
CA LEU A 186 -5.11 -7.96 20.36
C LEU A 186 -4.75 -6.68 21.11
N THR A 187 -3.90 -5.86 20.50
CA THR A 187 -3.49 -4.55 21.00
C THR A 187 -3.61 -3.52 19.87
N LEU A 188 -4.16 -2.34 20.16
CA LEU A 188 -4.20 -1.23 19.20
C LEU A 188 -2.80 -0.62 19.06
N VAL A 189 -2.37 -0.41 17.84
CA VAL A 189 -0.99 -0.03 17.50
C VAL A 189 -0.96 0.94 16.31
N GLY A 190 0.25 1.34 15.88
CA GLY A 190 0.45 2.08 14.63
C GLY A 190 -0.10 3.49 14.76
N PRO A 191 -1.04 3.92 13.91
CA PRO A 191 -1.73 5.21 14.06
C PRO A 191 -2.35 5.44 15.44
N TYR A 192 -2.80 4.39 16.14
CA TYR A 192 -3.31 4.55 17.52
C TYR A 192 -2.24 4.99 18.52
N ASP A 193 -0.96 4.73 18.24
CA ASP A 193 0.15 5.20 19.09
C ASP A 193 0.35 6.73 19.05
N VAL A 194 -0.31 7.42 18.10
CA VAL A 194 -0.47 8.89 18.13
C VAL A 194 -1.47 9.29 19.22
N LEU A 195 -2.60 8.58 19.33
CA LEU A 195 -3.67 8.86 20.28
C LEU A 195 -3.27 8.54 21.72
N THR A 196 -2.45 7.49 21.92
CA THR A 196 -1.84 7.20 23.23
C THR A 196 -0.79 8.24 23.63
N GLY A 197 -0.27 9.01 22.67
CA GLY A 197 0.82 9.95 22.87
C GLY A 197 2.22 9.33 22.95
N LYS A 198 2.36 8.01 22.75
CA LYS A 198 3.64 7.29 22.80
C LYS A 198 4.64 7.81 21.77
N LEU A 199 4.16 8.31 20.63
CA LEU A 199 5.01 8.84 19.55
C LEU A 199 5.54 10.27 19.80
N LYS A 200 5.11 10.95 20.88
CA LYS A 200 5.55 12.32 21.20
C LYS A 200 7.02 12.39 21.68
N SER A 201 7.52 11.32 22.29
CA SER A 201 8.84 11.27 22.91
C SER A 201 9.94 10.75 21.98
N LEU A 202 9.64 10.52 20.71
CA LEU A 202 10.62 10.02 19.75
C LEU A 202 11.74 11.04 19.51
N LYS A 203 12.99 10.57 19.62
CA LYS A 203 14.19 11.38 19.35
C LYS A 203 14.28 11.81 17.89
N SER A 204 13.92 10.90 16.98
CA SER A 204 13.89 11.11 15.54
C SER A 204 12.44 11.29 15.08
N ARG A 205 12.18 12.33 14.30
CA ARG A 205 10.88 12.64 13.71
C ARG A 205 10.89 12.45 12.19
N LYS A 206 11.70 11.52 11.70
CA LYS A 206 11.80 11.20 10.29
C LYS A 206 10.53 10.52 9.80
N ILE A 207 10.04 10.93 8.63
CA ILE A 207 8.84 10.31 8.03
C ILE A 207 8.99 8.81 7.86
N SER A 208 10.19 8.36 7.43
CA SER A 208 10.54 6.95 7.27
C SER A 208 10.37 6.12 8.54
N SER A 209 10.53 6.74 9.72
CA SER A 209 10.32 6.05 11.00
C SER A 209 8.83 5.81 11.24
N TYR A 210 7.98 6.81 11.01
CA TYR A 210 6.54 6.71 11.24
C TYR A 210 5.88 5.74 10.26
N VAL A 211 6.16 5.82 8.96
CA VAL A 211 5.54 4.94 7.96
C VAL A 211 5.99 3.47 8.07
N CYS A 212 7.11 3.21 8.75
CA CYS A 212 7.60 1.86 9.09
C CYS A 212 7.18 1.39 10.48
N HIS A 213 6.51 2.23 11.27
CA HIS A 213 6.00 1.86 12.59
C HIS A 213 4.86 0.85 12.44
N TRP A 214 5.06 -0.36 12.99
CA TRP A 214 4.12 -1.49 12.86
C TRP A 214 3.89 -1.97 11.42
N ARG A 215 4.80 -1.65 10.51
CA ARG A 215 4.81 -2.21 9.16
C ARG A 215 5.54 -3.56 9.17
N TYR A 216 4.81 -4.64 8.93
CA TYR A 216 5.37 -5.98 8.83
C TYR A 216 6.02 -6.21 7.47
N PHE A 217 6.88 -7.22 7.40
CA PHE A 217 7.69 -7.54 6.21
C PHE A 217 6.89 -7.62 4.89
N TYR A 218 5.66 -8.14 4.97
CA TYR A 218 4.80 -8.38 3.81
C TYR A 218 3.68 -7.34 3.64
N ASP A 219 3.70 -6.25 4.41
CA ASP A 219 2.70 -5.18 4.30
C ASP A 219 3.04 -4.31 3.08
N PRO A 220 2.26 -4.39 1.98
CA PRO A 220 2.47 -3.49 0.86
C PRO A 220 2.08 -2.04 1.25
N PRO A 221 2.45 -1.02 0.47
CA PRO A 221 2.11 0.37 0.79
C PRO A 221 0.61 0.62 1.05
N GLU A 222 -0.27 -0.13 0.37
CA GLU A 222 -1.73 -0.11 0.49
C GLU A 222 -2.23 -0.56 1.87
N PHE A 223 -1.43 -1.33 2.61
CA PHE A 223 -1.81 -1.91 3.89
C PHE A 223 -1.14 -1.15 5.04
N MET A 224 -1.97 -0.69 5.99
CA MET A 224 -1.52 0.00 7.20
C MET A 224 -2.08 -0.68 8.44
N THR A 225 -1.19 -1.31 9.19
CA THR A 225 -1.51 -1.99 10.45
C THR A 225 -2.01 -1.01 11.51
N VAL A 226 -3.10 -1.41 12.18
CA VAL A 226 -3.71 -0.66 13.30
C VAL A 226 -3.95 -1.54 14.53
N ILE A 227 -3.93 -2.87 14.40
CA ILE A 227 -4.02 -3.80 15.53
C ILE A 227 -2.97 -4.89 15.35
N ALA A 228 -2.18 -5.17 16.38
CA ALA A 228 -1.28 -6.30 16.45
C ALA A 228 -1.89 -7.41 17.32
N GLY A 229 -1.68 -8.65 16.91
CA GLY A 229 -1.99 -9.85 17.68
C GLY A 229 -0.75 -10.42 18.36
N ASP A 230 -0.99 -11.20 19.41
CA ASP A 230 0.10 -11.72 20.27
C ASP A 230 0.89 -12.88 19.64
N GLU A 231 0.34 -13.52 18.62
CA GLU A 231 0.89 -14.77 18.06
C GLU A 231 1.05 -14.68 16.54
N ASN A 232 2.08 -15.37 16.03
CA ASN A 232 2.31 -15.61 14.60
C ASN A 232 2.30 -14.35 13.73
N GLU A 233 2.78 -13.24 14.28
CA GLU A 233 2.76 -11.93 13.59
C GLU A 233 1.36 -11.58 13.05
N TYR A 234 0.30 -12.10 13.67
CA TYR A 234 -1.07 -11.80 13.26
C TYR A 234 -1.31 -10.31 13.47
N HIS A 235 -1.87 -9.64 12.47
CA HIS A 235 -2.18 -8.23 12.60
C HIS A 235 -3.32 -7.85 11.67
N ILE A 236 -3.99 -6.76 11.99
CA ILE A 236 -5.14 -6.22 11.26
C ILE A 236 -4.79 -4.79 10.82
N GLY A 237 -5.06 -4.49 9.56
CA GLY A 237 -4.77 -3.21 8.95
C GLY A 237 -5.86 -2.77 7.97
N TYR A 238 -5.90 -1.47 7.71
CA TYR A 238 -6.70 -0.89 6.64
C TYR A 238 -6.00 -1.15 5.30
N TYR A 239 -6.77 -1.57 4.29
CA TYR A 239 -6.31 -1.70 2.92
C TYR A 239 -6.92 -0.59 2.06
N ARG A 240 -6.06 0.15 1.38
CA ARG A 240 -6.41 1.34 0.60
C ARG A 240 -5.87 1.19 -0.82
N ASP A 241 -6.73 1.25 -1.83
CA ASP A 241 -6.32 1.12 -3.24
C ASP A 241 -5.60 2.39 -3.75
N ASP A 242 -5.98 3.56 -3.22
CA ASP A 242 -5.49 4.88 -3.61
C ASP A 242 -5.23 5.72 -2.36
N PRO A 243 -4.03 6.31 -2.18
CA PRO A 243 -3.65 6.96 -0.93
C PRO A 243 -4.54 8.16 -0.56
N PHE A 244 -5.21 8.77 -1.53
CA PHE A 244 -6.10 9.92 -1.34
C PHE A 244 -7.58 9.54 -1.17
N SER A 245 -7.90 8.24 -1.22
CA SER A 245 -9.25 7.71 -0.96
C SER A 245 -9.28 6.94 0.36
N LEU A 246 -10.40 6.99 1.10
CA LEU A 246 -10.56 6.19 2.33
C LEU A 246 -10.38 4.68 2.08
N PRO A 247 -10.03 3.88 3.11
CA PRO A 247 -9.76 2.45 2.93
C PRO A 247 -10.99 1.72 2.38
N GLY A 248 -10.76 0.78 1.47
CA GLY A 248 -11.84 -0.02 0.88
C GLY A 248 -12.31 -1.16 1.81
N PHE A 249 -11.44 -1.61 2.72
CA PHE A 249 -11.74 -2.61 3.73
C PHE A 249 -10.63 -2.70 4.79
N VAL A 250 -10.93 -3.44 5.86
CA VAL A 250 -9.96 -3.93 6.84
C VAL A 250 -9.63 -5.39 6.53
N ALA A 251 -8.37 -5.76 6.68
CA ALA A 251 -7.88 -7.10 6.43
C ALA A 251 -6.86 -7.54 7.48
N SER A 252 -6.56 -8.84 7.48
CA SER A 252 -5.49 -9.41 8.31
C SER A 252 -4.45 -10.13 7.50
N MET A 253 -3.25 -10.23 8.06
CA MET A 253 -2.16 -11.09 7.63
C MET A 253 -1.52 -11.76 8.85
N SER A 254 -0.75 -12.83 8.62
CA SER A 254 0.02 -13.54 9.65
C SER A 254 1.20 -14.28 9.04
N SER A 255 2.16 -14.70 9.86
CA SER A 255 3.29 -15.55 9.46
C SER A 255 2.89 -17.01 9.17
N ILE A 256 1.65 -17.43 9.49
CA ILE A 256 1.12 -18.76 9.11
C ILE A 256 0.94 -18.85 7.59
N LYS A 257 0.44 -17.78 6.97
CA LYS A 257 0.30 -17.65 5.51
C LYS A 257 0.93 -16.31 5.08
N PRO A 258 2.28 -16.24 5.06
CA PRO A 258 3.00 -14.99 4.82
C PRO A 258 2.57 -14.35 3.51
N GLY A 259 2.37 -13.02 3.54
CA GLY A 259 1.96 -12.26 2.36
C GLY A 259 0.50 -12.41 1.94
N ASN A 260 -0.30 -13.30 2.55
CA ASN A 260 -1.71 -13.41 2.21
C ASN A 260 -2.56 -12.38 2.96
N ILE A 261 -3.23 -11.50 2.22
CA ILE A 261 -4.16 -10.51 2.77
C ILE A 261 -5.56 -11.11 2.78
N LYS A 262 -6.14 -11.28 3.98
CA LYS A 262 -7.49 -11.79 4.18
C LYS A 262 -8.44 -10.66 4.59
N PRO A 263 -9.39 -10.24 3.74
CA PRO A 263 -10.41 -9.25 4.10
C PRO A 263 -11.27 -9.72 5.28
N LEU A 264 -11.58 -8.80 6.20
CA LEU A 264 -12.36 -9.06 7.41
C LEU A 264 -13.65 -8.24 7.52
N GLY A 265 -13.80 -7.17 6.74
CA GLY A 265 -14.98 -6.30 6.72
C GLY A 265 -14.63 -4.91 6.20
N GLU A 266 -15.62 -4.05 5.98
CA GLU A 266 -15.41 -2.70 5.41
C GLU A 266 -14.91 -1.67 6.45
N ASN A 267 -15.03 -1.96 7.75
CA ASN A 267 -14.61 -1.11 8.86
C ASN A 267 -13.97 -1.93 9.99
N ILE A 268 -13.32 -1.27 10.94
CA ILE A 268 -12.58 -1.92 12.02
C ILE A 268 -13.48 -2.69 12.99
N PHE A 269 -14.72 -2.24 13.24
CA PHE A 269 -15.67 -2.98 14.08
C PHE A 269 -16.01 -4.32 13.44
N ALA A 270 -16.35 -4.34 12.15
CA ALA A 270 -16.56 -5.56 11.38
C ALA A 270 -15.31 -6.46 11.38
N GLY A 271 -14.13 -5.85 11.19
CA GLY A 271 -12.85 -6.56 11.20
C GLY A 271 -12.60 -7.32 12.49
N VAL A 272 -12.75 -6.65 13.64
CA VAL A 272 -12.58 -7.26 14.97
C VAL A 272 -13.68 -8.27 15.26
N CYS A 273 -14.94 -8.01 14.89
CA CYS A 273 -16.03 -9.00 15.03
C CYS A 273 -15.77 -10.27 14.21
N SER A 274 -15.26 -10.15 12.98
CA SER A 274 -14.86 -11.29 12.14
C SER A 274 -13.74 -12.10 12.78
N TYR A 275 -12.71 -11.43 13.31
CA TYR A 275 -11.63 -12.07 14.07
C TYR A 275 -12.16 -12.83 15.29
N LEU A 276 -12.96 -12.16 16.14
CA LEU A 276 -13.54 -12.78 17.34
C LEU A 276 -14.39 -14.00 17.00
N THR A 277 -15.18 -13.91 15.92
CA THR A 277 -16.00 -15.02 15.42
C THR A 277 -15.15 -16.22 15.02
N GLN A 278 -14.02 -15.99 14.35
CA GLN A 278 -13.09 -17.06 14.00
C GLN A 278 -12.41 -17.63 15.24
N ARG A 279 -11.84 -16.78 16.11
CA ARG A 279 -11.16 -17.20 17.33
C ARG A 279 -12.06 -18.04 18.24
N MET A 280 -13.34 -17.69 18.37
CA MET A 280 -14.32 -18.47 19.14
C MET A 280 -14.60 -19.87 18.56
N LYS A 281 -14.33 -20.14 17.28
CA LYS A 281 -14.47 -21.48 16.70
C LYS A 281 -13.31 -22.39 17.12
N GLU A 282 -12.11 -21.82 17.21
CA GLU A 282 -10.85 -22.52 17.48
C GLU A 282 -10.55 -22.65 18.99
N GLU A 283 -11.20 -21.84 19.82
CA GLU A 283 -10.92 -21.74 21.26
C GLU A 283 -11.74 -22.71 22.14
N ASN A 284 -11.26 -23.00 23.36
CA ASN A 284 -11.98 -23.82 24.33
C ASN A 284 -13.21 -23.08 24.94
N PRO A 285 -14.25 -23.80 25.43
CA PRO A 285 -15.49 -23.18 25.91
C PRO A 285 -15.32 -22.11 27.01
N PHE A 286 -14.34 -22.27 27.90
CA PHE A 286 -14.12 -21.33 29.01
C PHE A 286 -13.57 -19.99 28.54
N LYS A 287 -12.70 -19.99 27.53
CA LYS A 287 -12.16 -18.78 26.92
C LYS A 287 -13.12 -18.13 25.91
N LYS A 288 -14.20 -18.80 25.49
CA LYS A 288 -15.24 -18.20 24.61
C LYS A 288 -16.07 -17.13 25.32
N VAL A 289 -16.37 -17.29 26.60
CA VAL A 289 -17.28 -16.37 27.31
C VAL A 289 -16.78 -14.92 27.32
N PRO A 290 -15.50 -14.63 27.64
CA PRO A 290 -14.95 -13.28 27.51
C PRO A 290 -15.02 -12.72 26.08
N LEU A 291 -14.72 -13.54 25.06
CA LEU A 291 -14.77 -13.12 23.65
C LEU A 291 -16.20 -12.81 23.20
N GLN A 292 -17.19 -13.59 23.65
CA GLN A 292 -18.61 -13.33 23.37
C GLN A 292 -19.10 -12.03 23.99
N ARG A 293 -18.68 -11.72 25.22
CA ARG A 293 -19.01 -10.44 25.88
C ARG A 293 -18.41 -9.27 25.10
N LEU A 294 -17.13 -9.34 24.77
CA LEU A 294 -16.47 -8.31 23.97
C LEU A 294 -17.14 -8.11 22.61
N TYR A 295 -17.48 -9.20 21.91
CA TYR A 295 -18.24 -9.13 20.65
C TYR A 295 -19.56 -8.37 20.84
N LYS A 296 -20.30 -8.64 21.92
CA LYS A 296 -21.59 -7.98 22.19
C LYS A 296 -21.43 -6.50 22.52
N GLU A 297 -20.38 -6.10 23.21
CA GLU A 297 -20.06 -4.70 23.47
C GLU A 297 -19.74 -3.96 22.16
N ILE A 298 -18.93 -4.55 21.29
CA ILE A 298 -18.62 -4.03 19.94
C ILE A 298 -19.91 -3.92 19.12
N GLU A 299 -20.75 -4.95 19.12
CA GLU A 299 -22.02 -4.99 18.37
C GLU A 299 -22.97 -3.87 18.78
N LEU A 300 -23.11 -3.62 20.09
CA LEU A 300 -23.96 -2.55 20.61
C LEU A 300 -23.43 -1.17 20.23
N PHE A 301 -22.11 -0.96 20.32
CA PHE A 301 -21.49 0.32 19.97
C PHE A 301 -21.58 0.59 18.46
N ALA A 302 -21.23 -0.39 17.63
CA ALA A 302 -21.30 -0.31 16.18
C ALA A 302 -22.73 -0.02 15.71
N LYS A 303 -23.73 -0.69 16.31
CA LYS A 303 -25.15 -0.42 16.02
C LYS A 303 -25.55 1.02 16.37
N LYS A 304 -25.05 1.56 17.50
CA LYS A 304 -25.31 2.96 17.89
C LYS A 304 -24.67 3.97 16.93
N LYS A 305 -23.49 3.66 16.39
CA LYS A 305 -22.76 4.49 15.42
C LYS A 305 -23.12 4.19 13.96
N ASN A 306 -24.00 3.22 13.72
CA ASN A 306 -24.47 2.79 12.39
C ASN A 306 -23.38 2.17 11.50
N TYR A 307 -22.44 1.42 12.08
CA TYR A 307 -21.47 0.62 11.33
C TYR A 307 -22.02 -0.78 11.02
N SER A 308 -21.84 -1.23 9.78
CA SER A 308 -22.11 -2.62 9.40
C SER A 308 -21.08 -3.56 10.01
N LEU A 309 -21.51 -4.74 10.45
CA LEU A 309 -20.63 -5.82 10.95
C LEU A 309 -20.54 -6.99 9.96
N GLU A 310 -21.00 -6.81 8.72
CA GLU A 310 -20.89 -7.82 7.69
C GLU A 310 -19.42 -8.03 7.30
N ALA A 311 -18.98 -9.29 7.28
CA ALA A 311 -17.64 -9.65 6.82
C ALA A 311 -17.42 -9.37 5.32
N VAL A 312 -18.49 -9.32 4.52
CA VAL A 312 -18.46 -8.99 3.08
C VAL A 312 -19.64 -8.11 2.73
N THR A 313 -19.38 -6.82 2.55
CA THR A 313 -20.40 -5.81 2.25
C THR A 313 -20.65 -5.64 0.75
N GLN A 314 -21.66 -4.84 0.37
CA GLN A 314 -21.86 -4.44 -1.02
C GLN A 314 -20.74 -3.54 -1.55
N GLY A 315 -20.14 -2.70 -0.70
CA GLY A 315 -18.99 -1.87 -1.06
C GLY A 315 -17.79 -2.73 -1.47
N MET A 316 -17.45 -3.73 -0.66
CA MET A 316 -16.39 -4.70 -0.97
C MET A 316 -16.67 -5.48 -2.27
N LYS A 317 -17.92 -5.91 -2.50
CA LYS A 317 -18.31 -6.57 -3.75
C LYS A 317 -18.19 -5.66 -4.96
N LYS A 318 -18.53 -4.37 -4.81
CA LYS A 318 -18.39 -3.38 -5.88
C LYS A 318 -16.92 -3.16 -6.22
N ARG A 319 -16.06 -2.99 -5.21
CA ARG A 319 -14.60 -2.90 -5.38
C ARG A 319 -14.04 -4.14 -6.05
N ASN A 320 -14.46 -5.35 -5.65
CA ASN A 320 -13.99 -6.60 -6.26
C ASN A 320 -14.34 -6.74 -7.75
N LYS A 321 -15.37 -6.04 -8.25
CA LYS A 321 -15.67 -5.98 -9.70
C LYS A 321 -14.72 -5.05 -10.48
N GLN A 322 -14.00 -4.18 -9.79
CA GLN A 322 -13.01 -3.26 -10.36
C GLN A 322 -11.58 -3.79 -10.26
N VAL A 323 -11.38 -4.93 -9.59
CA VAL A 323 -10.07 -5.57 -9.46
C VAL A 323 -9.63 -6.11 -10.82
N VAL A 324 -8.47 -5.64 -11.29
CA VAL A 324 -7.93 -6.03 -12.60
C VAL A 324 -6.99 -7.23 -12.51
N ALA A 325 -6.29 -7.39 -11.38
CA ALA A 325 -5.44 -8.55 -11.09
C ALA A 325 -5.48 -8.86 -9.59
N LYS A 326 -5.31 -10.14 -9.21
CA LYS A 326 -5.32 -10.54 -7.79
C LYS A 326 -3.99 -10.37 -7.07
N THR A 327 -2.87 -10.40 -7.82
CA THR A 327 -1.49 -10.49 -7.30
C THR A 327 -1.27 -11.71 -6.38
N PHE A 328 -0.04 -11.88 -5.89
CA PHE A 328 0.33 -12.95 -4.96
C PHE A 328 -0.27 -12.79 -3.56
N HIS A 329 -0.52 -11.55 -3.11
CA HIS A 329 -1.10 -11.30 -1.80
C HIS A 329 -2.61 -11.52 -1.76
N GLY A 330 -3.27 -11.55 -2.93
CA GLY A 330 -4.67 -11.97 -3.09
C GLY A 330 -5.72 -10.90 -2.80
N ALA A 331 -5.33 -9.74 -2.27
CA ALA A 331 -6.22 -8.58 -2.13
C ALA A 331 -6.65 -8.01 -3.48
N GLY A 332 -5.80 -8.14 -4.50
CA GLY A 332 -6.00 -7.57 -5.82
C GLY A 332 -5.75 -6.07 -5.92
N ILE A 333 -5.54 -5.61 -7.14
CA ILE A 333 -5.24 -4.22 -7.49
C ILE A 333 -6.40 -3.58 -8.25
N VAL A 334 -6.63 -2.29 -7.98
CA VAL A 334 -7.59 -1.45 -8.69
C VAL A 334 -6.82 -0.28 -9.29
N VAL A 335 -6.97 -0.08 -10.59
CA VAL A 335 -6.38 1.04 -11.33
C VAL A 335 -7.45 1.68 -12.21
N PRO A 336 -7.33 2.98 -12.56
CA PRO A 336 -8.23 3.61 -13.52
C PRO A 336 -8.20 2.90 -14.87
N LEU A 337 -9.38 2.73 -15.49
CA LEU A 337 -9.52 2.21 -16.85
C LEU A 337 -10.20 3.25 -17.74
N HIS A 338 -9.60 3.53 -18.88
CA HIS A 338 -10.14 4.37 -19.94
C HIS A 338 -10.39 3.52 -21.19
N GLY A 339 -11.56 2.88 -21.23
CA GLY A 339 -11.82 1.81 -22.20
C GLY A 339 -11.03 0.57 -21.81
N ASP A 340 -10.18 0.09 -22.72
CA ASP A 340 -9.30 -1.06 -22.49
C ASP A 340 -7.88 -0.64 -22.05
N VAL A 341 -7.64 0.65 -21.79
CA VAL A 341 -6.34 1.20 -21.35
C VAL A 341 -6.34 1.43 -19.84
N GLY A 342 -5.25 1.06 -19.18
CA GLY A 342 -4.98 1.19 -17.75
C GLY A 342 -4.40 -0.09 -17.14
N TYR A 343 -4.64 -1.25 -17.76
CA TYR A 343 -4.11 -2.54 -17.34
C TYR A 343 -4.03 -3.52 -18.52
N ARG A 344 -2.89 -4.22 -18.59
CA ARG A 344 -2.71 -5.44 -19.37
C ARG A 344 -2.08 -6.53 -18.49
N GLU A 345 -2.35 -7.78 -18.83
CA GLU A 345 -1.83 -8.93 -18.08
C GLU A 345 -0.32 -9.08 -18.30
N ILE A 346 0.38 -9.55 -17.25
CA ILE A 346 1.75 -10.04 -17.40
C ILE A 346 1.73 -11.26 -18.33
N PRO A 347 2.63 -11.40 -19.31
CA PRO A 347 2.67 -12.53 -20.24
C PRO A 347 3.15 -13.84 -19.60
N GLU A 348 2.81 -14.08 -18.33
CA GLU A 348 3.16 -15.26 -17.56
C GLU A 348 2.06 -15.62 -16.56
N THR A 349 1.94 -16.91 -16.26
CA THR A 349 1.00 -17.36 -15.24
C THR A 349 1.57 -17.11 -13.83
N PRO A 350 0.72 -16.92 -12.80
CA PRO A 350 1.19 -16.79 -11.42
C PRO A 350 2.09 -17.93 -10.94
N ALA A 351 1.84 -19.15 -11.40
CA ALA A 351 2.66 -20.32 -11.07
C ALA A 351 4.04 -20.27 -11.75
N ASN A 352 4.11 -19.82 -12.99
CA ASN A 352 5.38 -19.63 -13.69
C ASN A 352 6.18 -18.46 -13.10
N LEU A 353 5.54 -17.33 -12.80
CA LEU A 353 6.19 -16.20 -12.14
C LEU A 353 6.87 -16.63 -10.83
N ARG A 354 6.18 -17.41 -9.98
CA ARG A 354 6.80 -17.97 -8.76
C ARG A 354 8.02 -18.83 -9.07
N LYS A 355 7.97 -19.67 -10.11
CA LYS A 355 9.11 -20.50 -10.52
C LYS A 355 10.27 -19.64 -11.02
N MET A 356 10.02 -18.59 -11.80
CA MET A 356 11.04 -17.67 -12.29
C MET A 356 11.75 -16.98 -11.11
N PHE A 357 10.98 -16.41 -10.17
CA PHE A 357 11.54 -15.78 -8.98
C PHE A 357 12.34 -16.77 -8.12
N GLN A 358 11.84 -18.01 -7.99
CA GLN A 358 12.53 -19.06 -7.25
C GLN A 358 13.85 -19.48 -7.89
N LYS A 359 13.93 -19.54 -9.23
CA LYS A 359 15.18 -19.84 -9.95
C LYS A 359 16.27 -18.82 -9.63
N VAL A 360 15.92 -17.52 -9.60
CA VAL A 360 16.85 -16.45 -9.22
C VAL A 360 17.37 -16.66 -7.79
N VAL A 361 16.47 -16.91 -6.84
CA VAL A 361 16.85 -17.07 -5.42
C VAL A 361 17.66 -18.35 -5.18
N ASN A 362 17.34 -19.44 -5.89
CA ASN A 362 18.01 -20.73 -5.71
C ASN A 362 19.31 -20.87 -6.53
N ALA A 363 19.65 -19.88 -7.35
CA ALA A 363 20.86 -19.90 -8.16
C ALA A 363 22.11 -20.01 -7.28
N LYS A 364 23.00 -20.94 -7.62
CA LYS A 364 24.19 -21.24 -6.80
C LYS A 364 25.38 -20.36 -7.12
N THR A 365 25.39 -19.78 -8.32
CA THR A 365 26.45 -18.90 -8.80
C THR A 365 25.86 -17.58 -9.29
N ASP A 366 26.67 -16.53 -9.28
CA ASP A 366 26.25 -15.22 -9.78
C ASP A 366 25.95 -15.25 -11.28
N ASP A 367 26.66 -16.07 -12.05
CA ASP A 367 26.40 -16.26 -13.49
C ASP A 367 25.04 -16.92 -13.75
N GLU A 368 24.70 -17.95 -12.99
CA GLU A 368 23.39 -18.59 -13.08
C GLU A 368 22.29 -17.61 -12.65
N ARG A 369 22.53 -16.86 -11.56
CA ARG A 369 21.58 -15.87 -11.07
C ARG A 369 21.32 -14.80 -12.12
N ARG A 370 22.36 -14.26 -12.75
CA ARG A 370 22.25 -13.25 -13.82
C ARG A 370 21.37 -13.75 -14.95
N LYS A 371 21.61 -14.98 -15.43
CA LYS A 371 20.79 -15.59 -16.51
C LYS A 371 19.32 -15.72 -16.13
N HIS A 372 19.01 -16.22 -14.92
CA HIS A 372 17.61 -16.29 -14.47
C HIS A 372 16.99 -14.90 -14.24
N PHE A 373 17.82 -13.88 -14.00
CA PHE A 373 17.37 -12.50 -13.84
C PHE A 373 17.07 -11.83 -15.18
N ASP A 374 17.72 -12.25 -16.27
CA ASP A 374 17.42 -11.76 -17.63
C ASP A 374 15.94 -12.02 -17.98
N ASP A 375 15.40 -13.18 -17.60
CA ASP A 375 13.97 -13.50 -17.73
C ASP A 375 13.08 -12.49 -16.98
N ILE A 376 13.53 -11.98 -15.83
CA ILE A 376 12.81 -10.96 -15.05
C ILE A 376 12.96 -9.58 -15.70
N GLN A 377 14.13 -9.27 -16.28
CA GLN A 377 14.36 -8.03 -17.02
C GLN A 377 13.50 -7.94 -18.27
N GLU A 378 13.23 -9.06 -18.96
CA GLU A 378 12.29 -9.09 -20.08
C GLU A 378 10.88 -8.68 -19.63
N LEU A 379 10.39 -9.20 -18.50
CA LEU A 379 9.11 -8.77 -17.93
C LEU A 379 9.11 -7.29 -17.54
N ILE A 380 10.21 -6.77 -16.98
CA ILE A 380 10.33 -5.34 -16.66
C ILE A 380 10.33 -4.49 -17.93
N THR A 381 10.97 -4.96 -19.01
CA THR A 381 10.94 -4.28 -20.32
C THR A 381 9.51 -4.22 -20.86
N ASN A 382 8.75 -5.31 -20.75
CA ASN A 382 7.34 -5.33 -21.11
C ASN A 382 6.51 -4.35 -20.27
N VAL A 383 6.83 -4.20 -18.98
CA VAL A 383 6.21 -3.19 -18.11
C VAL A 383 6.52 -1.78 -18.59
N GLN A 384 7.73 -1.49 -19.07
CA GLN A 384 8.05 -0.16 -19.62
C GLN A 384 7.21 0.15 -20.87
N PHE A 385 7.06 -0.81 -21.79
CA PHE A 385 6.15 -0.64 -22.92
C PHE A 385 4.70 -0.44 -22.47
N ALA A 386 4.25 -1.16 -21.45
CA ALA A 386 2.93 -0.95 -20.86
C ALA A 386 2.78 0.47 -20.27
N TYR A 387 3.82 0.99 -19.61
CA TYR A 387 3.84 2.36 -19.10
C TYR A 387 3.74 3.40 -20.20
N ASP A 388 4.51 3.27 -21.29
CA ASP A 388 4.43 4.18 -22.44
C ASP A 388 3.03 4.19 -23.08
N GLU A 389 2.31 3.07 -23.00
CA GLU A 389 0.96 2.88 -23.56
C GLU A 389 -0.17 3.16 -22.55
N GLY A 390 0.15 3.56 -21.31
CA GLY A 390 -0.82 3.92 -20.28
C GLY A 390 -1.36 2.76 -19.42
N ASP A 391 -0.84 1.54 -19.60
CA ASP A 391 -1.24 0.33 -18.87
C ASP A 391 -0.44 0.13 -17.57
N PHE A 392 -0.51 1.12 -16.69
CA PHE A 392 0.28 1.17 -15.45
C PHE A 392 0.01 -0.02 -14.50
N GLY A 393 -1.18 -0.62 -14.58
CA GLY A 393 -1.55 -1.76 -13.74
C GLY A 393 -0.66 -3.00 -13.93
N MET A 394 -0.04 -3.20 -15.09
CA MET A 394 0.86 -4.35 -15.32
C MET A 394 2.10 -4.28 -14.42
N GLY A 395 2.68 -3.08 -14.31
CA GLY A 395 3.83 -2.84 -13.44
C GLY A 395 3.47 -2.94 -11.96
N LEU A 396 2.31 -2.41 -11.57
CA LEU A 396 1.81 -2.56 -10.20
C LEU A 396 1.65 -4.05 -9.81
N GLU A 397 1.09 -4.88 -10.71
CA GLU A 397 0.99 -6.32 -10.48
C GLU A 397 2.36 -6.99 -10.33
N LEU A 398 3.28 -6.76 -11.28
CA LEU A 398 4.60 -7.41 -11.26
C LEU A 398 5.39 -7.01 -10.02
N GLY A 399 5.39 -5.73 -9.69
CA GLY A 399 6.08 -5.18 -8.53
C GLY A 399 5.54 -5.72 -7.21
N LEU A 400 4.21 -5.81 -7.05
CA LEU A 400 3.58 -6.38 -5.86
C LEU A 400 3.80 -7.90 -5.76
N ASN A 401 3.86 -8.61 -6.88
CA ASN A 401 4.21 -10.03 -6.92
C ASN A 401 5.66 -10.26 -6.46
N LEU A 402 6.62 -9.47 -6.93
CA LEU A 402 8.02 -9.49 -6.47
C LEU A 402 8.12 -9.13 -4.98
N PHE A 403 7.40 -8.08 -4.55
CA PHE A 403 7.37 -7.65 -3.15
C PHE A 403 6.85 -8.76 -2.24
N THR A 404 5.74 -9.39 -2.61
CA THR A 404 5.10 -10.47 -1.84
C THR A 404 5.94 -11.76 -1.85
N PHE A 405 6.73 -12.00 -2.91
CA PHE A 405 7.67 -13.12 -2.94
C PHE A 405 8.74 -12.97 -1.84
N GLY A 406 9.19 -11.75 -1.56
CA GLY A 406 9.88 -11.43 -0.31
C GLY A 406 11.39 -11.70 -0.28
N SER A 407 12.05 -11.77 -1.43
CA SER A 407 13.51 -11.83 -1.51
C SER A 407 14.12 -10.44 -1.64
N GLU A 408 15.20 -10.18 -0.89
CA GLU A 408 15.94 -8.92 -0.91
C GLU A 408 16.64 -8.67 -2.26
N LEU A 409 16.94 -9.73 -3.01
CA LEU A 409 17.49 -9.64 -4.37
C LEU A 409 16.60 -8.82 -5.32
N PHE A 410 15.30 -8.75 -5.02
CA PHE A 410 14.34 -8.01 -5.83
C PHE A 410 14.09 -6.58 -5.34
N HIS A 411 14.71 -6.10 -4.25
CA HIS A 411 14.41 -4.76 -3.72
C HIS A 411 14.61 -3.64 -4.75
N LYS A 412 15.69 -3.69 -5.54
CA LYS A 412 15.93 -2.71 -6.60
C LYS A 412 14.86 -2.78 -7.71
N PRO A 413 14.58 -3.95 -8.32
CA PRO A 413 13.45 -4.10 -9.24
C PRO A 413 12.10 -3.65 -8.68
N ILE A 414 11.79 -4.02 -7.43
CA ILE A 414 10.54 -3.64 -6.77
C ILE A 414 10.43 -2.12 -6.71
N TYR A 415 11.46 -1.42 -6.22
CA TYR A 415 11.45 0.03 -6.14
C TYR A 415 11.32 0.69 -7.51
N HIS A 416 12.05 0.20 -8.52
CA HIS A 416 11.96 0.74 -9.87
C HIS A 416 10.55 0.57 -10.45
N VAL A 417 10.01 -0.64 -10.42
CA VAL A 417 8.71 -0.94 -11.02
C VAL A 417 7.58 -0.25 -10.26
N LEU A 418 7.48 -0.44 -8.94
CA LEU A 418 6.40 0.14 -8.15
C LEU A 418 6.54 1.65 -7.98
N GLY A 419 7.77 2.17 -7.85
CA GLY A 419 7.99 3.62 -7.73
C GLY A 419 7.45 4.36 -8.95
N VAL A 420 7.82 3.92 -10.16
CA VAL A 420 7.29 4.49 -11.41
C VAL A 420 5.79 4.23 -11.56
N GLY A 421 5.31 3.03 -11.23
CA GLY A 421 3.90 2.69 -11.34
C GLY A 421 3.00 3.53 -10.43
N TYR A 422 3.40 3.75 -9.18
CA TYR A 422 2.69 4.64 -8.27
C TYR A 422 2.75 6.10 -8.71
N ASP A 423 3.88 6.57 -9.24
CA ASP A 423 4.03 7.94 -9.76
C ASP A 423 3.08 8.20 -10.94
N LEU A 424 3.07 7.29 -11.92
CA LEU A 424 2.18 7.37 -13.09
C LEU A 424 0.69 7.28 -12.72
N LEU A 425 0.36 6.60 -11.62
CA LEU A 425 -1.00 6.54 -11.07
C LEU A 425 -1.35 7.75 -10.18
N GLY A 426 -0.42 8.67 -9.92
CA GLY A 426 -0.60 9.78 -8.98
C GLY A 426 -0.81 9.30 -7.54
N ARG A 427 0.04 8.37 -7.08
CA ARG A 427 -0.02 7.73 -5.76
C ARG A 427 1.29 7.93 -4.98
N GLU A 428 1.82 9.14 -5.00
CA GLU A 428 3.12 9.51 -4.47
C GLU A 428 3.35 9.09 -3.00
N PRO A 429 2.36 9.17 -2.08
CA PRO A 429 2.55 8.68 -0.70
C PRO A 429 2.98 7.21 -0.62
N TYR A 430 2.56 6.36 -1.56
CA TYR A 430 2.99 4.97 -1.59
C TYR A 430 4.44 4.80 -2.03
N ILE A 431 5.02 5.75 -2.75
CA ILE A 431 6.44 5.76 -3.10
C ILE A 431 7.28 5.98 -1.83
N ASP A 432 6.91 6.98 -1.01
CA ASP A 432 7.59 7.28 0.25
C ASP A 432 7.52 6.09 1.23
N ILE A 433 6.33 5.50 1.36
CA ILE A 433 6.10 4.31 2.19
C ILE A 433 6.93 3.13 1.67
N LEU A 434 6.88 2.85 0.36
CA LEU A 434 7.61 1.75 -0.24
C LEU A 434 9.11 1.90 -0.02
N GLN A 435 9.65 3.10 -0.25
CA GLN A 435 11.07 3.34 -0.12
C GLN A 435 11.54 3.17 1.32
N ALA A 436 10.83 3.77 2.28
CA ALA A 436 11.14 3.62 3.70
C ALA A 436 11.08 2.14 4.11
N HIS A 437 10.07 1.42 3.61
CA HIS A 437 9.91 0.00 3.90
C HIS A 437 11.05 -0.84 3.32
N LEU A 438 11.41 -0.70 2.05
CA LEU A 438 12.49 -1.47 1.42
C LEU A 438 13.87 -1.18 2.05
N LYS A 439 14.09 0.05 2.54
CA LYS A 439 15.32 0.43 3.27
C LYS A 439 15.40 -0.19 4.68
N ASN A 440 14.26 -0.44 5.32
CA ASN A 440 14.18 -0.98 6.69
C ASN A 440 13.15 -2.12 6.79
N ARG A 441 13.29 -3.11 5.90
CA ARG A 441 12.32 -4.20 5.75
C ARG A 441 12.55 -5.30 6.79
N ARG A 442 12.02 -5.09 8.00
CA ARG A 442 12.27 -5.97 9.16
C ARG A 442 11.37 -7.20 9.16
N ARG A 443 11.90 -8.32 9.64
CA ARG A 443 11.15 -9.56 9.95
C ARG A 443 10.89 -9.66 11.46
N GLY A 444 9.95 -10.51 11.84
CA GLY A 444 9.60 -10.73 13.24
C GLY A 444 8.48 -9.82 13.73
N SER A 445 8.11 -9.99 15.00
CA SER A 445 7.06 -9.22 15.65
C SER A 445 7.50 -7.84 16.15
N ASN A 446 8.81 -7.59 16.30
CA ASN A 446 9.34 -6.30 16.75
C ASN A 446 9.47 -5.31 15.59
N VAL A 447 8.32 -4.81 15.13
CA VAL A 447 8.22 -3.80 14.07
C VAL A 447 7.80 -2.43 14.60
N SER A 448 7.67 -2.28 15.92
CA SER A 448 7.47 -0.98 16.55
C SER A 448 8.74 -0.12 16.42
N ILE A 449 8.59 1.22 16.37
CA ILE A 449 9.71 2.15 16.52
C ILE A 449 9.90 2.59 17.97
N LEU A 450 8.95 2.25 18.84
CA LEU A 450 8.98 2.56 20.27
C LEU A 450 9.90 1.61 21.04
N GLU A 451 10.14 0.41 20.52
CA GLU A 451 11.01 -0.59 21.14
C GLU A 451 12.50 -0.40 20.79
N VAL A 452 12.83 0.58 19.96
CA VAL A 452 14.21 0.91 19.52
C VAL A 452 14.85 1.99 20.42
N ILE A 453 14.37 2.16 21.66
CA ILE A 453 14.82 3.20 22.60
C ILE A 453 15.90 2.70 23.55
#